data_AF-A0A839LK60-F1
#
_entry.id   AF-A0A839LK60-F1
#
_cell.length_a   1.000
_cell.length_b   1.000
_cell.length_c   1.000
_cell.angle_alpha   90.00
_cell.angle_beta   90.00
_cell.angle_gamma   90.00
#
_symmetry.space_group_name_H-M   'P 1'
#
loop_
_entity.id
_entity.type
_entity.pdbx_description
1 polymer ?
#
loop_
_entity_poly.entity_id
_entity_poly.type
_entity_poly.pdbx_seq_one_letter_code
_entity_poly.pdbx_strand_id
1 'polypeptide(L)'
;MRKNNQAGFTLIELVMVIVILGALAAIALPKFVDFGSDAKAAAVQGVAGALSSASAINYAERKAKGTGAGVKIVDCDDVKKALQAGDVPSGYTITTPAPVGADATKADCVVNGPSGASAAFTATGIL
;
A
#
# COMPACT_ATOMS: atom_id res chain seq x y z
N MET A 1 -6.15 -65.05 -8.16
CA MET A 1 -6.30 -63.91 -9.09
C MET A 1 -7.07 -62.80 -8.37
N ARG A 2 -6.45 -61.66 -8.09
CA ARG A 2 -7.15 -60.49 -7.50
C ARG A 2 -7.87 -59.76 -8.64
N LYS A 3 -9.21 -59.71 -8.58
CA LYS A 3 -10.03 -59.01 -9.57
C LYS A 3 -9.98 -57.51 -9.22
N ASN A 4 -9.23 -56.74 -10.01
CA ASN A 4 -9.21 -55.29 -9.91
C ASN A 4 -10.57 -54.76 -10.42
N ASN A 5 -11.47 -54.40 -9.51
CA ASN A 5 -12.65 -53.61 -9.82
C ASN A 5 -12.20 -52.16 -10.09
N GLN A 6 -11.83 -51.87 -11.34
CA GLN A 6 -11.76 -50.47 -11.79
C GLN A 6 -13.20 -49.97 -11.93
N ALA A 7 -13.68 -49.27 -10.91
CA ALA A 7 -14.90 -48.47 -11.02
C ALA A 7 -14.60 -47.30 -11.96
N GLY A 8 -15.17 -47.33 -13.17
CA GLY A 8 -15.11 -46.20 -14.10
C GLY A 8 -15.91 -45.03 -13.56
N PHE A 9 -15.45 -43.80 -13.83
CA PHE A 9 -16.14 -42.57 -13.49
C PHE A 9 -17.43 -42.44 -14.30
N THR A 10 -18.55 -42.09 -13.66
CA THR A 10 -19.83 -41.95 -14.36
C THR A 10 -19.91 -40.60 -15.09
N LEU A 11 -20.65 -40.54 -16.20
CA LEU A 11 -20.90 -39.26 -16.90
C LEU A 11 -21.62 -38.26 -15.98
N ILE A 12 -22.49 -38.75 -15.10
CA ILE A 12 -23.20 -37.89 -14.14
C ILE A 12 -22.27 -37.30 -13.07
N GLU A 13 -21.26 -38.03 -12.60
CA GLU A 13 -20.24 -37.46 -11.71
C GLU A 13 -19.48 -36.34 -12.40
N LEU A 14 -19.10 -36.51 -13.67
CA LEU A 14 -18.38 -35.47 -14.40
C LEU A 14 -19.23 -34.20 -14.54
N VAL A 15 -20.50 -34.36 -14.91
CA VAL A 15 -21.45 -33.25 -15.07
C VAL A 15 -21.74 -32.57 -13.73
N MET A 16 -21.94 -33.33 -12.66
CA MET A 16 -22.13 -32.81 -11.30
C MET A 16 -20.94 -31.96 -10.86
N VAL A 17 -19.71 -32.41 -11.11
CA VAL A 17 -18.49 -31.70 -10.70
C VAL A 17 -18.38 -30.35 -11.41
N ILE A 18 -18.58 -30.28 -12.72
CA ILE A 18 -18.50 -29.00 -13.45
C ILE A 18 -19.64 -28.04 -13.04
N VAL A 19 -20.82 -28.55 -12.70
CA VAL A 19 -21.94 -27.74 -12.20
C VAL A 19 -21.61 -27.15 -10.83
N ILE A 20 -21.07 -27.96 -9.91
CA ILE A 20 -20.65 -27.49 -8.58
C ILE A 20 -19.51 -26.47 -8.70
N LEU A 21 -18.48 -26.76 -9.50
CA LEU A 21 -17.37 -25.84 -9.74
C LEU A 21 -17.86 -24.53 -10.40
N GLY A 22 -18.81 -24.60 -11.33
CA GLY A 22 -19.41 -23.43 -11.95
C GLY A 22 -20.17 -22.55 -10.95
N ALA A 23 -20.96 -23.16 -10.06
CA ALA A 23 -21.68 -22.44 -9.01
C ALA A 23 -20.73 -21.78 -7.99
N LEU A 24 -19.70 -22.50 -7.56
CA LEU A 24 -18.67 -21.96 -6.65
C LEU A 24 -17.88 -20.82 -7.30
N ALA A 25 -17.50 -20.97 -8.58
CA ALA A 25 -16.77 -19.94 -9.32
C ALA A 25 -17.59 -18.66 -9.48
N ALA A 26 -18.89 -18.75 -9.75
CA ALA A 26 -19.78 -17.60 -9.89
C ALA A 26 -19.83 -16.71 -8.63
N ILE A 27 -19.74 -17.31 -7.43
CA ILE A 27 -19.76 -16.58 -6.16
C ILE A 27 -18.34 -16.13 -5.74
N ALA A 28 -17.32 -16.94 -6.01
CA ALA A 28 -15.95 -16.68 -5.57
C ALA A 28 -15.21 -15.63 -6.42
N LEU A 29 -15.43 -15.62 -7.74
CA LEU A 29 -14.77 -14.69 -8.66
C LEU A 29 -14.93 -13.20 -8.31
N PRO A 30 -16.15 -12.66 -8.07
CA PRO A 30 -16.30 -11.24 -7.77
C PRO A 30 -15.52 -10.82 -6.52
N LYS A 31 -15.56 -11.64 -5.46
CA LYS A 31 -14.81 -11.38 -4.21
C LYS A 31 -13.30 -11.41 -4.41
N PHE A 32 -12.79 -12.29 -5.26
CA PHE A 32 -11.36 -12.38 -5.52
C PHE A 32 -10.81 -11.15 -6.24
N VAL A 33 -11.60 -10.53 -7.13
CA VAL A 33 -11.21 -9.28 -7.82
C VAL A 33 -11.15 -8.10 -6.85
N ASP A 34 -12.14 -7.96 -5.97
CA ASP A 34 -12.22 -6.87 -4.97
C ASP A 34 -11.06 -6.92 -3.96
N PHE A 35 -10.64 -8.11 -3.52
CA PHE A 35 -9.49 -8.25 -2.61
C PHE A 35 -8.18 -7.70 -3.18
N GLY A 36 -8.01 -7.79 -4.51
CA GLY A 36 -6.84 -7.24 -5.18
C GLY A 36 -6.76 -5.72 -5.07
N SER A 37 -7.89 -5.01 -5.24
CA SER A 37 -7.94 -3.55 -5.08
C SER A 37 -7.79 -3.13 -3.62
N ASP A 38 -8.44 -3.83 -2.70
CA ASP A 38 -8.41 -3.49 -1.27
C ASP A 38 -7.01 -3.67 -0.68
N ALA A 39 -6.32 -4.76 -1.04
CA ALA A 39 -4.94 -4.99 -0.62
C ALA A 39 -3.99 -3.89 -1.12
N LYS A 40 -4.19 -3.42 -2.35
CA LYS A 40 -3.39 -2.32 -2.93
C LYS A 40 -3.67 -1.00 -2.22
N ALA A 41 -4.94 -0.69 -1.96
CA ALA A 41 -5.33 0.52 -1.22
C ALA A 41 -4.73 0.50 0.20
N ALA A 42 -4.82 -0.63 0.90
CA ALA A 42 -4.23 -0.80 2.22
C ALA A 42 -2.70 -0.65 2.20
N ALA A 43 -2.01 -1.16 1.18
CA ALA A 43 -0.57 -1.01 1.05
C ALA A 43 -0.16 0.46 0.88
N VAL A 44 -0.85 1.22 0.03
CA VAL A 44 -0.58 2.66 -0.17
C VAL A 44 -0.90 3.47 1.09
N GLN A 45 -1.98 3.14 1.79
CA GLN A 45 -2.29 3.73 3.10
C GLN A 45 -1.21 3.44 4.14
N GLY A 46 -0.65 2.22 4.15
CA GLY A 46 0.48 1.87 5.00
C GLY A 46 1.72 2.72 4.75
N VAL A 47 2.06 2.95 3.47
CA VAL A 47 3.16 3.83 3.08
C VAL A 47 2.89 5.29 3.47
N ALA A 48 1.67 5.79 3.24
CA ALA A 48 1.27 7.13 3.66
C ALA A 48 1.37 7.33 5.17
N GLY A 49 0.95 6.33 5.96
CA GLY A 49 1.09 6.34 7.42
C GLY A 49 2.55 6.37 7.86
N ALA A 50 3.42 5.61 7.18
CA ALA A 50 4.86 5.63 7.44
C ALA A 50 5.48 6.99 7.13
N LEU A 51 5.11 7.63 6.01
CA LEU A 51 5.58 8.97 5.63
C LEU A 51 5.14 10.05 6.64
N SER A 52 3.87 10.02 7.06
CA SER A 52 3.35 10.93 8.09
C SER A 52 4.06 10.74 9.44
N SER A 53 4.32 9.49 9.82
CA SER A 53 5.05 9.17 11.06
C SER A 53 6.50 9.63 10.99
N ALA A 54 7.17 9.41 9.86
CA ALA A 54 8.54 9.85 9.62
C ALA A 54 8.66 11.37 9.67
N SER A 55 7.73 12.10 9.04
CA SER A 55 7.71 13.57 9.08
C SER A 55 7.50 14.11 10.51
N ALA A 56 6.61 13.49 11.29
CA ALA A 56 6.34 13.86 12.67
C ALA A 56 7.54 13.58 13.60
N ILE A 57 8.18 12.42 13.45
CA ILE A 57 9.39 12.07 14.22
C ILE A 57 10.54 13.01 13.86
N ASN A 58 10.72 13.31 12.58
CA ASN A 58 11.75 14.23 12.12
C ASN A 58 11.56 15.63 12.73
N TYR A 59 10.32 16.13 12.74
CA TYR A 59 9.97 17.38 13.39
C TYR A 59 10.21 17.36 14.91
N ALA A 60 9.79 16.29 15.58
CA ALA A 60 10.03 16.13 17.02
C ALA A 60 11.53 16.13 17.34
N GLU A 61 12.36 15.47 16.53
CA GLU A 61 13.80 15.47 16.68
C GLU A 61 14.40 16.88 16.54
N ARG A 62 13.95 17.66 15.55
CA ARG A 62 14.39 19.05 15.37
C ARG A 62 14.00 19.95 16.53
N LYS A 63 12.79 19.77 17.07
CA LYS A 63 12.35 20.50 18.28
C LYS A 63 13.14 20.10 19.52
N ALA A 64 13.57 18.85 19.64
CA ALA A 64 14.30 18.34 20.80
C ALA A 64 15.80 18.67 20.77
N LYS A 65 16.44 18.58 19.60
CA LYS A 65 17.90 18.68 19.44
C LYS A 65 18.37 19.98 18.77
N GLY A 66 17.46 20.81 18.27
CA GLY A 66 17.76 22.10 17.63
C GLY A 66 17.89 22.04 16.11
N THR A 67 18.22 23.18 15.51
CA THR A 67 18.18 23.45 14.04
C THR A 67 19.17 22.64 13.18
N GLY A 68 20.03 21.83 13.80
CA GLY A 68 20.95 20.93 13.08
C GLY A 68 20.48 19.48 13.00
N ALA A 69 19.44 19.10 13.74
CA ALA A 69 18.99 17.71 13.80
C ALA A 69 17.98 17.39 12.68
N GLY A 70 17.64 16.12 12.49
CA GLY A 70 16.64 15.72 11.48
C GLY A 70 17.03 16.02 10.03
N VAL A 71 16.04 15.95 9.15
CA VAL A 71 16.20 16.07 7.69
C VAL A 71 15.42 17.30 7.25
N LYS A 72 16.00 18.10 6.35
CA LYS A 72 15.31 19.26 5.80
C LYS A 72 14.17 18.79 4.91
N ILE A 73 12.97 19.31 5.16
CA ILE A 73 11.76 19.02 4.40
C ILE A 73 11.25 20.36 3.87
N VAL A 74 11.50 20.62 2.59
CA VAL A 74 11.04 21.82 1.88
C VAL A 74 9.86 21.46 0.98
N ASP A 75 9.87 20.26 0.42
CA ASP A 75 8.80 19.74 -0.44
C ASP A 75 8.33 18.36 0.01
N CYS A 76 7.16 17.95 -0.47
CA CYS A 76 6.59 16.63 -0.18
C CYS A 76 7.56 15.49 -0.52
N ASP A 77 8.39 15.66 -1.56
CA ASP A 77 9.37 14.66 -1.99
C ASP A 77 10.52 14.49 -0.98
N ASP A 78 10.84 15.51 -0.17
CA ASP A 78 11.92 15.40 0.83
C ASP A 78 11.55 14.45 1.97
N VAL A 79 10.25 14.23 2.22
CA VAL A 79 9.78 13.37 3.31
C VAL A 79 10.29 11.93 3.18
N LYS A 80 10.55 11.46 1.95
CA LYS A 80 11.12 10.13 1.73
C LYS A 80 12.50 9.96 2.39
N LYS A 81 13.28 11.05 2.49
CA LYS A 81 14.59 11.07 3.14
C LYS A 81 14.48 10.95 4.67
N ALA A 82 13.31 11.23 5.24
CA ALA A 82 13.05 11.04 6.67
C ALA A 82 12.70 9.58 7.03
N LEU A 83 12.46 8.72 6.03
CA LEU A 83 12.30 7.28 6.26
C LEU A 83 13.65 6.63 6.60
N GLN A 84 13.62 5.57 7.41
CA GLN A 84 14.83 4.82 7.77
C GLN A 84 15.55 4.23 6.55
N ALA A 85 14.79 3.86 5.51
CA ALA A 85 15.33 3.36 4.25
C ALA A 85 15.87 4.47 3.33
N GLY A 86 15.64 5.75 3.66
CA GLY A 86 16.02 6.91 2.85
C GLY A 86 15.18 7.16 1.59
N ASP A 87 14.28 6.25 1.25
CA ASP A 87 13.35 6.38 0.12
C ASP A 87 12.05 5.58 0.35
N VAL A 88 11.04 5.84 -0.48
CA VAL A 88 9.83 5.02 -0.56
C VAL A 88 10.12 3.70 -1.30
N PRO A 89 9.34 2.64 -1.07
CA PRO A 89 9.52 1.38 -1.80
C PRO A 89 9.41 1.57 -3.32
N SER A 90 10.09 0.71 -4.09
CA SER A 90 10.07 0.77 -5.55
C SER A 90 8.64 0.74 -6.11
N GLY A 91 8.35 1.66 -7.05
CA GLY A 91 7.03 1.79 -7.66
C GLY A 91 6.08 2.74 -6.92
N TYR A 92 6.48 3.27 -5.77
CA TYR A 92 5.80 4.38 -5.11
C TYR A 92 6.40 5.71 -5.54
N THR A 93 5.56 6.72 -5.73
CA THR A 93 5.97 8.09 -6.05
C THR A 93 5.23 9.07 -5.17
N ILE A 94 5.84 10.22 -4.89
CA ILE A 94 5.17 11.30 -4.17
C ILE A 94 4.81 12.36 -5.19
N THR A 95 3.52 12.67 -5.33
CA THR A 95 3.11 13.88 -6.03
C THR A 95 3.46 15.05 -5.12
N THR A 96 4.00 16.12 -5.69
CA THR A 96 4.36 17.34 -4.97
C THR A 96 3.27 18.42 -5.14
N PRO A 97 2.12 18.36 -4.44
CA PRO A 97 1.28 19.53 -4.33
C PRO A 97 1.80 20.39 -3.17
N ALA A 98 2.20 21.62 -3.50
CA ALA A 98 2.63 22.69 -2.60
C ALA A 98 3.97 22.49 -1.84
N PRO A 99 4.78 23.56 -1.73
CA PRO A 99 5.93 23.57 -0.85
C PRO A 99 5.48 23.35 0.60
N VAL A 100 6.20 22.50 1.31
CA VAL A 100 6.02 22.29 2.74
C VAL A 100 6.72 23.47 3.42
N GLY A 101 5.95 24.52 3.72
CA GLY A 101 6.46 25.77 4.28
C GLY A 101 7.35 25.58 5.51
N ALA A 102 8.13 26.61 5.85
CA ALA A 102 9.06 26.56 6.96
C ALA A 102 8.41 26.14 8.29
N ASP A 103 9.20 25.48 9.13
CA ASP A 103 9.00 25.22 10.56
C ASP A 103 7.53 25.14 11.03
N ALA A 104 7.00 23.92 11.09
CA ALA A 104 5.66 23.56 11.57
C ALA A 104 4.50 23.83 10.61
N THR A 105 4.77 24.31 9.39
CA THR A 105 3.75 24.30 8.33
C THR A 105 3.46 22.84 7.94
N LYS A 106 2.21 22.41 8.13
CA LYS A 106 1.73 21.11 7.66
C LYS A 106 1.28 21.24 6.21
N ALA A 107 1.66 20.29 5.37
CA ALA A 107 1.18 20.17 4.01
C ALA A 107 0.57 18.78 3.78
N ASP A 108 -0.53 18.74 3.04
CA ASP A 108 -1.16 17.49 2.61
C ASP A 108 -0.54 17.04 1.29
N CYS A 109 0.31 16.02 1.39
CA CYS A 109 1.03 15.42 0.29
C CYS A 109 0.33 14.14 -0.16
N VAL A 110 0.61 13.69 -1.39
CA VAL A 110 0.00 12.46 -1.93
C VAL A 110 1.10 11.48 -2.32
N VAL A 111 0.99 10.24 -1.83
CA VAL A 111 1.78 9.11 -2.32
C VAL A 111 0.94 8.28 -3.27
N ASN A 112 1.51 7.95 -4.43
CA ASN A 112 0.91 7.07 -5.43
C ASN A 112 1.64 5.75 -5.43
N GLY A 113 0.89 4.66 -5.36
CA GLY A 113 1.39 3.31 -5.57
C GLY A 113 1.44 2.91 -7.05
N PRO A 114 2.09 1.77 -7.37
CA PRO A 114 2.34 1.32 -8.74
C PRO A 114 1.09 0.91 -9.52
N SER A 115 -0.06 0.78 -8.84
CA SER A 115 -1.32 0.33 -9.42
C SER A 115 -2.37 1.45 -9.59
N GLY A 116 -1.95 2.72 -9.49
CA GLY A 116 -2.86 3.87 -9.57
C GLY A 116 -3.68 4.15 -8.30
N ALA A 117 -3.42 3.40 -7.21
CA ALA A 117 -3.95 3.73 -5.89
C ALA A 117 -3.11 4.84 -5.25
N SER A 118 -3.75 5.83 -4.64
CA SER A 118 -3.08 6.95 -3.98
C SER A 118 -3.64 7.17 -2.57
N ALA A 119 -2.80 7.67 -1.66
CA ALA A 119 -3.22 8.07 -0.33
C ALA A 119 -2.56 9.40 0.07
N ALA A 120 -3.29 10.19 0.85
CA ALA A 120 -2.78 11.43 1.41
C ALA A 120 -1.96 11.15 2.68
N PHE A 121 -0.91 11.93 2.88
CA PHE A 121 -0.11 11.96 4.10
C PHE A 121 0.25 13.39 4.48
N THR A 122 0.47 13.64 5.76
CA THR A 122 0.87 14.97 6.23
C THR A 122 2.38 15.08 6.31
N ALA A 123 2.95 16.05 5.61
CA ALA A 123 4.33 16.48 5.79
C ALA A 123 4.39 17.66 6.77
N THR A 124 5.43 17.73 7.58
CA THR A 124 5.72 18.90 8.42
C THR A 124 7.06 19.49 8.00
N GLY A 125 7.05 20.76 7.59
CA GLY A 125 8.23 21.39 7.00
C GLY A 125 9.24 21.80 8.07
N ILE A 126 10.51 21.68 7.71
CA ILE A 126 11.64 22.03 8.57
C ILE A 126 12.85 22.43 7.71
N LEU A 127 13.46 23.58 8.02
CA LEU A 127 14.51 24.22 7.20
C LEU A 127 15.93 24.05 7.74
#